data_AF-A0AAU1KD50-F1
#
_entry.id   AF-A0AAU1KD50-F1
#
_cell.length_a   1.000
_cell.length_b   1.000
_cell.length_c   1.000
_cell.angle_alpha   90.00
_cell.angle_beta   90.00
_cell.angle_gamma   90.00
#
_symmetry.space_group_name_H-M   'P 1'
#
loop_
_entity.id
_entity.type
_entity.pdbx_description
1 polymer ?
#
loop_
_entity_poly.entity_id
_entity_poly.type
_entity_poly.pdbx_seq_one_letter_code
_entity_poly.pdbx_strand_id
1 'polypeptide(L)'
;MTKLLLILLLAVPRPLPGPAPAPGPAAPDPVASAHVAPVRGGGAAGGARGARPLPAPLSVARWWDPPPTPYAAGHRGVDLSARAGAEVRAVGPGRVHYAGPVAGRGVLSLTLPGGLRTTYEPVRPLVAQGEAVAAGQVVAVLTEGSHCPGPCLHWGLLAGEDAYLNPLALLPAPTPRLLPGAP
;
A
#
# COMPACT_ATOMS: atom_id res chain seq x y z
N MET A 1 -51.16 -26.85 37.37
CA MET A 1 -51.14 -25.58 36.62
C MET A 1 -51.00 -24.43 37.61
N THR A 2 -49.80 -24.17 38.12
CA THR A 2 -49.54 -22.98 38.93
C THR A 2 -48.02 -22.78 38.99
N LYS A 3 -47.49 -21.73 38.36
CA LYS A 3 -46.11 -21.28 38.57
C LYS A 3 -46.18 -19.95 39.30
N LEU A 4 -45.80 -20.02 40.57
CA LEU A 4 -45.73 -18.93 41.54
C LEU A 4 -44.63 -17.94 41.10
N LEU A 5 -44.99 -16.66 40.98
CA LEU A 5 -44.10 -15.57 40.61
C LEU A 5 -43.37 -15.06 41.86
N LEU A 6 -42.05 -15.23 41.94
CA LEU A 6 -41.22 -14.68 43.02
C LEU A 6 -40.68 -13.31 42.58
N ILE A 7 -41.20 -12.24 43.17
CA ILE A 7 -40.73 -10.86 42.94
C ILE A 7 -39.55 -10.61 43.88
N LEU A 8 -38.35 -10.51 43.31
CA LEU A 8 -37.13 -10.14 44.02
C LEU A 8 -36.99 -8.61 44.00
N LEU A 9 -37.27 -7.95 45.13
CA LEU A 9 -37.00 -6.53 45.35
C LEU A 9 -35.50 -6.32 45.54
N LEU A 10 -34.80 -5.95 44.48
CA LEU A 10 -33.40 -5.53 44.53
C LEU A 10 -33.34 -4.07 44.99
N ALA A 11 -32.86 -3.85 46.22
CA ALA A 11 -32.48 -2.52 46.70
C ALA A 11 -31.23 -2.06 45.92
N VAL A 12 -31.39 -1.04 45.08
CA VAL A 12 -30.28 -0.46 44.31
C VAL A 12 -29.49 0.48 45.23
N PRO A 13 -28.18 0.28 45.42
CA PRO A 13 -27.36 1.20 46.20
C PRO A 13 -27.24 2.55 45.48
N ARG A 14 -27.47 3.65 46.22
CA ARG A 14 -27.22 5.01 45.73
C ARG A 14 -25.71 5.25 45.61
N PRO A 15 -25.19 5.66 44.44
CA PRO A 15 -23.77 5.98 44.31
C PRO A 15 -23.44 7.25 45.08
N LEU A 16 -22.30 7.24 45.77
CA LEU A 16 -21.71 8.44 46.38
C LEU A 16 -21.21 9.38 45.28
N PRO A 17 -21.31 10.72 45.45
CA PRO A 17 -20.75 11.67 44.50
C PRO A 17 -19.22 11.52 44.46
N GLY A 18 -18.68 11.35 43.25
CA GLY A 18 -17.24 11.26 43.02
C GLY A 18 -16.53 12.61 43.23
N PRO A 19 -15.20 12.60 43.45
CA PRO A 19 -14.42 13.82 43.60
C PRO A 19 -14.47 14.67 42.31
N ALA A 20 -14.51 16.00 42.49
CA ALA A 20 -14.53 16.95 41.38
C ALA A 20 -13.27 16.82 40.50
N PRO A 21 -13.39 16.97 39.16
CA PRO A 21 -12.26 16.91 38.26
C PRO A 21 -11.29 18.09 38.50
N ALA A 22 -10.00 17.81 38.48
CA ALA A 22 -8.96 18.83 38.49
C ALA A 22 -9.03 19.71 37.22
N PRO A 23 -8.65 20.99 37.29
CA PRO A 23 -8.60 21.86 36.12
C PRO A 23 -7.63 21.29 35.08
N GLY A 24 -8.12 21.12 33.85
CA GLY A 24 -7.34 20.64 32.72
C GLY A 24 -6.28 21.66 32.28
N PRO A 25 -5.24 21.22 31.55
CA PRO A 25 -4.21 22.12 31.04
C PRO A 25 -4.82 23.15 30.07
N ALA A 26 -4.31 24.38 30.16
CA ALA A 26 -4.70 25.50 29.32
C ALA A 26 -4.55 25.16 27.82
N ALA A 27 -5.53 25.58 27.03
CA ALA A 27 -5.54 25.38 25.58
C ALA A 27 -4.31 26.03 24.93
N PRO A 28 -3.70 25.41 23.91
CA PRO A 28 -2.65 26.05 23.12
C PRO A 28 -3.24 27.17 22.25
N ASP A 29 -2.44 28.22 22.02
CA ASP A 29 -2.77 29.37 21.19
C ASP A 29 -3.17 28.96 19.75
N PRO A 30 -4.07 29.72 19.08
CA PRO A 30 -4.41 29.45 17.70
C PRO A 30 -3.22 29.76 16.79
N VAL A 31 -2.54 28.71 16.31
CA VAL A 31 -1.59 28.83 15.20
C VAL A 31 -2.35 29.21 13.93
N ALA A 32 -2.05 30.40 13.41
CA ALA A 32 -2.61 30.91 12.17
C ALA A 32 -2.34 29.93 11.02
N SER A 33 -3.43 29.38 10.45
CA SER A 33 -3.36 28.57 9.24
C SER A 33 -2.77 29.38 8.09
N ALA A 34 -1.53 29.10 7.72
CA ALA A 34 -0.96 29.57 6.47
C ALA A 34 -1.71 28.89 5.31
N HIS A 35 -2.36 29.69 4.47
CA HIS A 35 -2.99 29.24 3.25
C HIS A 35 -1.95 28.64 2.30
N VAL A 36 -1.95 27.31 2.15
CA VAL A 36 -1.22 26.63 1.08
C VAL A 36 -1.98 26.86 -0.22
N ALA A 37 -1.37 27.60 -1.15
CA ALA A 37 -1.90 27.80 -2.49
C ALA A 37 -1.98 26.46 -3.25
N PRO A 38 -3.04 26.19 -4.02
CA PRO A 38 -3.12 24.98 -4.83
C PRO A 38 -2.11 25.07 -5.98
N VAL A 39 -1.21 24.09 -6.07
CA VAL A 39 -0.37 23.88 -7.25
C VAL A 39 -1.31 23.51 -8.41
N ARG A 40 -1.46 24.41 -9.37
CA ARG A 40 -2.10 24.14 -10.66
C ARG A 40 -1.18 23.23 -11.47
N GLY A 41 -1.42 21.92 -11.39
CA GLY A 41 -0.96 20.95 -12.39
C GLY A 41 -2.02 20.84 -13.48
N GLY A 42 -1.76 21.48 -14.63
CA GLY A 42 -2.61 21.43 -15.82
C GLY A 42 -2.73 20.02 -16.39
N GLY A 43 -3.90 19.73 -16.96
CA GLY A 43 -4.30 18.41 -17.37
C GLY A 43 -3.66 17.92 -18.67
N ALA A 44 -3.56 16.60 -18.75
CA ALA A 44 -3.94 15.86 -19.94
C ALA A 44 -4.46 14.49 -19.46
N ALA A 45 -5.77 14.30 -19.55
CA ALA A 45 -6.40 12.99 -19.42
C ALA A 45 -6.04 12.16 -20.66
N GLY A 46 -4.79 11.70 -20.73
CA GLY A 46 -4.39 10.56 -21.53
C GLY A 46 -4.48 9.34 -20.63
N GLY A 47 -5.21 8.30 -21.05
CA GLY A 47 -5.39 7.07 -20.26
C GLY A 47 -4.08 6.67 -19.58
N ALA A 48 -4.09 6.69 -18.24
CA ALA A 48 -2.88 6.73 -17.44
C ALA A 48 -2.03 5.47 -17.70
N ARG A 49 -1.04 5.62 -18.58
CA ARG A 49 0.00 4.63 -18.81
C ARG A 49 0.76 4.48 -17.49
N GLY A 50 0.83 3.27 -16.94
CA GLY A 50 1.48 3.06 -15.66
C GLY A 50 2.96 3.42 -15.70
N ALA A 51 3.43 4.08 -14.64
CA ALA A 51 4.85 4.32 -14.42
C ALA A 51 5.56 3.02 -14.04
N ARG A 52 6.87 2.96 -14.30
CA ARG A 52 7.70 1.82 -13.87
C ARG A 52 7.96 1.93 -12.36
N PRO A 53 7.89 0.82 -11.61
CA PRO A 53 8.14 0.84 -10.17
C PRO A 53 9.63 1.04 -9.83
N LEU A 54 10.52 0.73 -10.76
CA LEU A 54 11.97 0.90 -10.65
C LEU A 54 12.53 1.61 -11.90
N PRO A 55 13.74 2.20 -11.82
CA PRO A 55 14.45 2.71 -12.99
C PRO A 55 14.63 1.65 -14.08
N ALA A 56 14.74 2.11 -15.33
CA ALA A 56 15.00 1.22 -16.46
C ALA A 56 16.48 0.80 -16.52
N PRO A 57 16.80 -0.38 -17.08
CA PRO A 57 15.86 -1.41 -17.52
C PRO A 57 15.28 -2.22 -16.35
N LEU A 58 14.02 -2.67 -16.48
CA LEU A 58 13.44 -3.62 -15.54
C LEU A 58 13.99 -5.02 -15.85
N SER A 59 14.66 -5.63 -14.88
CA SER A 59 15.19 -6.99 -14.99
C SER A 59 14.34 -7.93 -14.15
N VAL A 60 13.56 -8.80 -14.79
CA VAL A 60 12.67 -9.74 -14.09
C VAL A 60 13.47 -10.97 -13.66
N ALA A 61 13.68 -11.13 -12.36
CA ALA A 61 14.33 -12.30 -11.77
C ALA A 61 13.39 -13.50 -11.68
N ARG A 62 12.12 -13.25 -11.35
CA ARG A 62 11.07 -14.27 -11.31
C ARG A 62 9.78 -13.73 -11.89
N TRP A 63 9.24 -14.46 -12.84
CA TRP A 63 7.99 -14.11 -13.51
C TRP A 63 6.77 -14.42 -12.65
N TRP A 64 5.64 -13.81 -13.05
CA TRP A 64 4.32 -14.14 -12.55
C TRP A 64 3.99 -15.60 -12.85
N ASP A 65 3.51 -16.31 -11.84
CA ASP A 65 3.20 -17.74 -11.90
C ASP A 65 1.96 -17.98 -11.01
N PRO A 66 0.75 -17.77 -11.55
CA PRO A 66 -0.46 -17.77 -10.73
C PRO A 66 -0.65 -19.13 -10.04
N PRO A 67 -0.86 -19.16 -8.72
CA PRO A 67 -1.12 -20.43 -8.06
C PRO A 67 -2.47 -21.00 -8.54
N PRO A 68 -2.59 -22.32 -8.79
CA PRO A 68 -3.82 -22.93 -9.29
C PRO A 68 -4.98 -22.89 -8.29
N THR A 69 -4.69 -22.65 -7.02
CA THR A 69 -5.67 -22.41 -5.95
C THR A 69 -5.14 -21.32 -5.01
N PRO A 70 -6.00 -20.70 -4.17
CA PRO A 70 -5.58 -19.60 -3.29
C PRO A 70 -4.40 -19.92 -2.37
N TYR A 71 -4.21 -21.19 -2.00
CA TYR A 71 -3.16 -21.63 -1.07
C TYR A 71 -2.07 -22.50 -1.72
N ALA A 72 -2.16 -22.75 -3.02
CA ALA A 72 -1.13 -23.50 -3.74
C ALA A 72 0.17 -22.69 -3.88
N ALA A 73 1.25 -23.40 -4.20
CA ALA A 73 2.51 -22.78 -4.60
C ALA A 73 2.35 -21.98 -5.91
N GLY A 74 3.21 -20.98 -6.08
CA GLY A 74 3.23 -20.11 -7.26
C GLY A 74 4.02 -18.82 -6.98
N HIS A 75 3.70 -17.78 -7.72
CA HIS A 75 4.22 -16.44 -7.60
C HIS A 75 3.12 -15.41 -7.84
N ARG A 76 2.67 -14.77 -6.75
CA ARG A 76 1.57 -13.79 -6.76
C ARG A 76 2.02 -12.38 -7.14
N GLY A 77 3.10 -12.27 -7.91
CA GLY A 77 3.69 -11.02 -8.36
C GLY A 77 4.84 -11.28 -9.35
N VAL A 78 5.72 -10.30 -9.50
CA VAL A 78 7.00 -10.45 -10.20
C VAL A 78 8.12 -9.98 -9.29
N ASP A 79 9.31 -10.54 -9.46
CA ASP A 79 10.50 -10.07 -8.76
C ASP A 79 11.39 -9.31 -9.72
N LEU A 80 11.72 -8.08 -9.35
CA LEU A 80 12.56 -7.20 -10.14
C LEU A 80 13.92 -7.05 -9.46
N SER A 81 14.99 -7.48 -10.12
CA SER A 81 16.36 -7.30 -9.61
C SER A 81 16.68 -5.82 -9.49
N ALA A 82 17.11 -5.39 -8.30
CA ALA A 82 17.59 -4.04 -8.05
C ALA A 82 18.43 -4.01 -6.78
N ARG A 83 19.38 -3.07 -6.70
CA ARG A 83 20.18 -2.88 -5.47
C ARG A 83 19.30 -2.40 -4.32
N ALA A 84 19.59 -2.81 -3.09
CA ALA A 84 19.04 -2.12 -1.93
C ALA A 84 19.39 -0.62 -1.97
N GLY A 85 18.49 0.21 -1.45
CA GLY A 85 18.58 1.65 -1.59
C GLY A 85 17.99 2.20 -2.90
N ALA A 86 17.55 1.35 -3.84
CA ALA A 86 16.86 1.82 -5.04
C ALA A 86 15.53 2.51 -4.69
N GLU A 87 15.24 3.62 -5.37
CA GLU A 87 13.94 4.29 -5.26
C GLU A 87 12.84 3.45 -5.91
N VAL A 88 11.75 3.26 -5.16
CA VAL A 88 10.54 2.61 -5.64
C VAL A 88 9.47 3.65 -5.89
N ARG A 89 8.86 3.59 -7.08
CA ARG A 89 7.90 4.58 -7.57
C ARG A 89 6.48 4.00 -7.63
N ALA A 90 5.49 4.86 -7.38
CA ALA A 90 4.09 4.50 -7.56
C ALA A 90 3.81 4.25 -9.05
N VAL A 91 3.31 3.07 -9.39
CA VAL A 91 3.02 2.70 -10.78
C VAL A 91 1.82 3.42 -11.38
N GLY A 92 0.98 4.04 -10.55
CA GLY A 92 -0.17 4.83 -10.96
C GLY A 92 -0.58 5.83 -9.88
N PRO A 93 -1.46 6.78 -10.19
CA PRO A 93 -2.04 7.62 -9.15
C PRO A 93 -2.90 6.75 -8.22
N GLY A 94 -2.91 7.09 -6.93
CA GLY A 94 -3.65 6.28 -5.97
C GLY A 94 -3.59 6.82 -4.55
N ARG A 95 -4.00 5.98 -3.61
CA ARG A 95 -3.93 6.26 -2.17
C ARG A 95 -3.18 5.14 -1.47
N VAL A 96 -2.33 5.46 -0.51
CA VAL A 96 -1.62 4.48 0.32
C VAL A 96 -2.64 3.70 1.15
N HIS A 97 -2.77 2.41 0.85
CA HIS A 97 -3.63 1.49 1.59
C HIS A 97 -2.96 1.03 2.89
N TYR A 98 -1.65 0.76 2.82
CA TYR A 98 -0.84 0.33 3.95
C TYR A 98 0.63 0.71 3.74
N ALA A 99 1.30 1.12 4.81
CA ALA A 99 2.74 1.40 4.84
C ALA A 99 3.31 0.99 6.21
N GLY A 100 4.10 -0.09 6.27
CA GLY A 100 4.60 -0.59 7.54
C GLY A 100 5.16 -2.02 7.48
N PRO A 101 5.49 -2.62 8.63
CA PRO A 101 6.03 -3.97 8.70
C PRO A 101 4.94 -5.07 8.67
N VAL A 102 5.13 -6.08 7.82
CA VAL A 102 4.36 -7.34 7.80
C VAL A 102 5.34 -8.50 7.99
N ALA A 103 5.15 -9.27 9.06
CA ALA A 103 6.03 -10.39 9.41
C ALA A 103 7.53 -10.01 9.40
N GLY A 104 7.86 -8.82 9.93
CA GLY A 104 9.23 -8.31 10.01
C GLY A 104 9.80 -7.70 8.73
N ARG A 105 9.05 -7.69 7.61
CA ARG A 105 9.46 -7.07 6.34
C ARG A 105 8.65 -5.81 6.07
N GLY A 106 9.30 -4.77 5.57
CA GLY A 106 8.60 -3.55 5.20
C GLY A 106 7.78 -3.73 3.92
N VAL A 107 6.53 -3.30 3.94
CA VAL A 107 5.56 -3.42 2.86
C VAL A 107 4.89 -2.08 2.62
N LEU A 108 4.70 -1.73 1.36
CA LEU A 108 3.87 -0.61 0.92
C LEU A 108 2.80 -1.14 -0.04
N SER A 109 1.54 -0.78 0.16
CA SER A 109 0.50 -1.03 -0.83
C SER A 109 -0.32 0.22 -1.13
N LEU A 110 -0.74 0.35 -2.40
CA LEU A 110 -1.53 1.46 -2.89
C LEU A 110 -2.84 0.93 -3.47
N THR A 111 -3.96 1.57 -3.13
CA THR A 111 -5.21 1.45 -3.87
C THR A 111 -5.13 2.34 -5.10
N LEU A 112 -5.32 1.74 -6.27
CA LEU A 112 -5.38 2.39 -7.57
C LEU A 112 -6.85 2.48 -8.04
N PRO A 113 -7.16 3.30 -9.07
CA PRO A 113 -8.47 3.29 -9.70
C PRO A 113 -8.89 1.88 -10.17
N GLY A 114 -10.21 1.62 -10.22
CA GLY A 114 -10.75 0.36 -10.70
C GLY A 114 -10.71 -0.79 -9.68
N GLY A 115 -10.55 -0.50 -8.38
CA GLY A 115 -10.52 -1.53 -7.33
C GLY A 115 -9.25 -2.38 -7.33
N LEU A 116 -8.17 -1.86 -7.92
CA LEU A 116 -6.87 -2.51 -7.96
C LEU A 116 -6.05 -2.12 -6.72
N ARG A 117 -5.27 -3.07 -6.21
CA ARG A 117 -4.27 -2.85 -5.16
C ARG A 117 -2.92 -3.34 -5.65
N THR A 118 -1.91 -2.46 -5.62
CA THR A 118 -0.52 -2.80 -5.95
C THR A 118 0.31 -2.84 -4.68
N THR A 119 1.24 -3.79 -4.57
CA THR A 119 2.07 -3.99 -3.38
C THR A 119 3.56 -4.04 -3.73
N TYR A 120 4.40 -3.46 -2.87
CA TYR A 120 5.85 -3.41 -2.99
C TYR A 120 6.49 -3.96 -1.72
N GLU A 121 7.41 -4.91 -1.86
CA GLU A 121 8.19 -5.46 -0.74
C GLU A 121 9.53 -6.07 -1.22
N PRO A 122 10.58 -6.13 -0.39
CA PRO A 122 10.70 -5.47 0.90
C PRO A 122 11.09 -3.98 0.71
N VAL A 123 10.41 -3.07 1.39
CA VAL A 123 10.67 -1.63 1.24
C VAL A 123 10.61 -0.89 2.57
N ARG A 124 11.35 0.21 2.68
CA ARG A 124 11.09 1.26 3.68
C ARG A 124 10.16 2.31 3.04
N PRO A 125 8.90 2.43 3.47
CA PRO A 125 7.99 3.45 2.95
C PRO A 125 8.51 4.86 3.23
N LEU A 126 8.26 5.77 2.29
CA LEU A 126 8.51 7.22 2.42
C LEU A 126 7.21 8.03 2.50
N VAL A 127 6.07 7.33 2.46
CA VAL A 127 4.71 7.88 2.50
C VAL A 127 3.93 7.20 3.63
N ALA A 128 2.89 7.87 4.12
CA ALA A 128 2.05 7.37 5.21
C ALA A 128 0.74 6.75 4.72
N GLN A 129 0.14 5.87 5.52
CA GLN A 129 -1.19 5.32 5.23
C GLN A 129 -2.21 6.46 5.03
N GLY A 130 -3.05 6.33 4.00
CA GLY A 130 -4.05 7.34 3.65
C GLY A 130 -3.55 8.45 2.74
N GLU A 131 -2.24 8.60 2.53
CA GLU A 131 -1.67 9.63 1.66
C GLU A 131 -2.04 9.41 0.18
N ALA A 132 -2.28 10.49 -0.56
CA ALA A 132 -2.48 10.44 -2.01
C ALA A 132 -1.13 10.52 -2.74
N VAL A 133 -0.94 9.70 -3.77
CA VAL A 133 0.31 9.65 -4.54
C VAL A 133 0.04 9.81 -6.03
N ALA A 134 0.96 10.45 -6.74
CA ALA A 134 0.94 10.55 -8.19
C ALA A 134 1.68 9.37 -8.86
N ALA A 135 1.34 9.05 -10.11
CA ALA A 135 2.13 8.10 -10.90
C ALA A 135 3.59 8.58 -11.03
N GLY A 136 4.54 7.68 -10.82
CA GLY A 136 5.97 7.96 -10.89
C GLY A 136 6.56 8.64 -9.66
N GLN A 137 5.74 9.05 -8.68
CA GLN A 137 6.20 9.57 -7.39
C GLN A 137 7.04 8.51 -6.67
N VAL A 138 8.18 8.92 -6.10
CA VAL A 138 8.98 8.05 -5.22
C VAL A 138 8.22 7.87 -3.91
N VAL A 139 7.91 6.61 -3.57
CA VAL A 139 7.06 6.26 -2.41
C VAL A 139 7.73 5.34 -1.42
N ALA A 140 8.84 4.71 -1.79
CA ALA A 140 9.59 3.84 -0.90
C ALA A 140 11.06 3.71 -1.35
N VAL A 141 11.88 3.10 -0.50
CA VAL A 141 13.24 2.67 -0.82
C VAL A 141 13.33 1.17 -0.65
N LEU A 142 13.85 0.47 -1.64
CA LEU A 142 14.09 -0.99 -1.59
C LEU A 142 15.04 -1.32 -0.45
N THR A 143 14.71 -2.33 0.35
CA THR A 143 15.59 -2.85 1.41
C THR A 143 16.09 -4.25 1.06
N GLU A 144 17.01 -4.76 1.87
CA GLU A 144 17.37 -6.18 1.86
C GLU A 144 16.22 -7.04 2.43
N GLY A 145 16.32 -8.37 2.29
CA GLY A 145 15.40 -9.32 2.93
C GLY A 145 14.22 -9.76 2.04
N SER A 146 14.49 -10.05 0.77
CA SER A 146 13.53 -10.70 -0.13
C SER A 146 13.74 -12.22 -0.17
N HIS A 147 12.85 -12.94 -0.86
CA HIS A 147 12.99 -14.37 -1.14
C HIS A 147 13.92 -14.68 -2.34
N CYS A 148 14.55 -13.65 -2.93
CA CYS A 148 15.49 -13.80 -4.04
C CYS A 148 16.92 -14.08 -3.53
N PRO A 149 17.80 -14.69 -4.36
CA PRO A 149 19.21 -14.88 -4.03
C PRO A 149 20.01 -13.58 -3.81
N GLY A 150 19.52 -12.46 -4.35
CA GLY A 150 20.04 -11.12 -4.13
C GLY A 150 18.88 -10.12 -3.97
N PRO A 151 19.16 -8.82 -3.74
CA PRO A 151 18.10 -7.86 -3.50
C PRO A 151 17.19 -7.73 -4.73
N CYS A 152 15.89 -7.83 -4.49
CA CYS A 152 14.86 -7.73 -5.51
C CYS A 152 13.62 -7.09 -4.91
N LEU A 153 12.89 -6.35 -5.72
CA LEU A 153 11.55 -5.87 -5.40
C LEU A 153 10.54 -6.93 -5.83
N HIS A 154 9.84 -7.53 -4.89
CA HIS A 154 8.59 -8.22 -5.16
C HIS A 154 7.49 -7.18 -5.38
N TRP A 155 6.89 -7.22 -6.57
CA TRP A 155 5.81 -6.34 -6.97
C TRP A 155 4.57 -7.19 -7.26
N GLY A 156 3.49 -6.94 -6.52
CA GLY A 156 2.21 -7.66 -6.66
C GLY A 156 1.08 -6.76 -7.16
N LEU A 157 0.09 -7.38 -7.78
CA LEU A 157 -1.16 -6.74 -8.19
C LEU A 157 -2.35 -7.62 -7.81
N LEU A 158 -3.38 -7.00 -7.24
CA LEU A 158 -4.61 -7.64 -6.82
C LEU A 158 -5.80 -6.83 -7.34
N ALA A 159 -6.82 -7.52 -7.84
CA ALA A 159 -8.14 -6.96 -8.13
C ALA A 159 -9.14 -7.45 -7.08
N GLY A 160 -9.93 -6.53 -6.52
CA GLY A 160 -10.88 -6.88 -5.47
C GLY A 160 -10.19 -7.44 -4.23
N GLU A 161 -10.67 -8.58 -3.72
CA GLU A 161 -10.22 -9.14 -2.44
C GLU A 161 -9.18 -10.26 -2.59
N ASP A 162 -9.24 -11.05 -3.67
CA ASP A 162 -8.48 -12.31 -3.80
C ASP A 162 -7.93 -12.61 -5.21
N ALA A 163 -8.30 -11.83 -6.23
CA ALA A 163 -7.88 -12.07 -7.61
C ALA A 163 -6.50 -11.45 -7.90
N TYR A 164 -5.43 -12.22 -7.70
CA TYR A 164 -4.08 -11.78 -8.07
C TYR A 164 -3.90 -11.74 -9.58
N LEU A 165 -3.23 -10.70 -10.08
CA LEU A 165 -3.00 -10.46 -11.50
C LEU A 165 -1.50 -10.31 -11.79
N ASN A 166 -1.12 -10.46 -13.06
CA ASN A 166 0.22 -10.11 -13.51
C ASN A 166 0.43 -8.58 -13.42
N PRO A 167 1.31 -8.09 -12.54
CA PRO A 167 1.53 -6.64 -12.35
C PRO A 167 2.12 -5.95 -13.58
N LEU A 168 2.81 -6.69 -14.46
CA LEU A 168 3.36 -6.14 -15.69
C LEU A 168 2.28 -5.64 -16.65
N ALA A 169 1.02 -6.06 -16.47
CA ALA A 169 -0.13 -5.54 -17.21
C ALA A 169 -0.40 -4.05 -16.96
N LEU A 170 0.16 -3.47 -15.90
CA LEU A 170 0.08 -2.02 -15.64
C LEU A 170 1.08 -1.21 -16.46
N LEU A 171 2.11 -1.85 -17.02
CA LEU A 171 3.11 -1.16 -17.82
C LEU A 171 2.63 -0.98 -19.27
N PRO A 172 3.12 0.07 -19.97
CA PRO A 172 2.91 0.19 -21.40
C PRO A 172 3.45 -1.05 -22.12
N ALA A 173 2.74 -1.50 -23.16
CA ALA A 173 3.24 -2.56 -24.02
C ALA A 173 4.66 -2.22 -24.51
N PRO A 174 5.60 -3.18 -24.48
CA PRO A 174 6.94 -2.94 -24.98
C PRO A 174 6.87 -2.62 -26.47
N THR A 175 7.64 -1.63 -26.91
CA THR A 175 7.84 -1.40 -28.34
C THR A 175 8.83 -2.45 -28.84
N PRO A 176 8.42 -3.40 -29.70
CA PRO A 176 9.36 -4.38 -30.25
C PRO A 176 10.47 -3.65 -31.00
N ARG A 177 11.72 -4.00 -30.70
CA ARG A 177 12.91 -3.56 -31.44
C ARG A 177 13.64 -4.80 -31.92
N LEU A 178 13.83 -4.88 -33.24
CA LEU A 178 14.70 -5.90 -33.82
C LEU A 178 16.14 -5.59 -33.43
N LEU A 179 16.84 -6.59 -32.90
CA LEU A 179 18.29 -6.53 -32.80
C LEU A 179 18.87 -6.72 -34.20
N PRO A 180 19.88 -5.93 -34.62
CA PRO A 180 20.59 -6.23 -35.85
C PRO A 180 21.15 -7.65 -35.78
N GLY A 181 21.05 -8.41 -36.87
CA GLY A 181 21.72 -9.70 -36.98
C GLY A 181 23.22 -9.53 -36.77
N ALA A 182 23.87 -10.50 -36.12
CA ALA A 182 25.32 -10.56 -36.13
C ALA A 182 25.82 -10.62 -37.59
N PRO A 183 26.95 -9.96 -37.92
CA PRO A 183 27.49 -9.98 -39.28
C PRO A 183 27.89 -11.39 -39.73
#